data_AF-A0A9D5G3V4-F1
#
_entry.id   AF-A0A9D5G3V4-F1
#
_cell.length_a   1.000
_cell.length_b   1.000
_cell.length_c   1.000
_cell.angle_alpha   90.00
_cell.angle_beta   90.00
_cell.angle_gamma   90.00
#
_symmetry.space_group_name_H-M   'P 1'
#
loop_
_entity.id
_entity.type
_entity.pdbx_description
1 polymer ?
#
loop_
_entity_poly.entity_id
_entity_poly.type
_entity_poly.pdbx_seq_one_letter_code
_entity_poly.pdbx_strand_id
1 'polypeptide(L)'
;MRFSLLLIVLMGVLLLRPPGAACAPNSVDRRVSAIPARILLTAPFDHLIDRRRQAASHRLRRYDRPIFIAWALSQIIGLFVVWSGGYAARLRDAVRRRVRNTLAVRFIFGALLTYVAAIASIPASFAHWRVDLALGTALETSAGWVRDGFVNATVDAVVVGVVVAAIFALVDRTRLWYIYA
;
A
#
# COMPACT_ATOMS: atom_id res chain seq x y z
N MET A 1 1.43 -23.77 17.18
CA MET A 1 0.43 -23.53 16.12
C MET A 1 -0.78 -22.68 16.56
N ARG A 2 -0.98 -22.33 17.84
CA ARG A 2 -2.12 -21.50 18.29
C ARG A 2 -1.95 -19.99 18.05
N PHE A 3 -0.73 -19.49 17.92
CA PHE A 3 -0.45 -18.06 17.68
C PHE A 3 -0.81 -17.58 16.27
N SER A 4 -0.68 -18.43 15.25
CA SER A 4 -1.01 -18.04 13.85
C SER A 4 -2.50 -17.88 13.62
N LEU A 5 -3.34 -18.70 14.26
CA LEU A 5 -4.80 -18.57 14.19
C LEU A 5 -5.29 -17.31 14.92
N LEU A 6 -4.69 -16.98 16.07
CA LEU A 6 -4.98 -15.76 16.80
C LEU A 6 -4.59 -14.51 16.00
N LEU A 7 -3.48 -14.53 15.26
CA LEU A 7 -3.05 -13.41 14.43
C LEU A 7 -3.93 -13.25 13.17
N ILE A 8 -4.37 -14.35 12.56
CA ILE A 8 -5.32 -14.35 11.42
C ILE A 8 -6.71 -13.86 11.87
N VAL A 9 -7.18 -14.30 13.05
CA VAL A 9 -8.46 -13.86 13.60
C VAL A 9 -8.39 -12.40 14.07
N LEU A 10 -7.30 -11.97 14.72
CA LEU A 10 -7.10 -10.57 15.10
C LEU A 10 -7.00 -9.66 13.86
N MET A 11 -6.35 -10.13 12.80
CA MET A 11 -6.35 -9.46 11.49
C MET A 11 -7.74 -9.40 10.86
N GLY A 12 -8.49 -10.51 10.87
CA GLY A 12 -9.87 -10.55 10.38
C GLY A 12 -10.77 -9.57 11.13
N VAL A 13 -10.64 -9.48 12.45
CA VAL A 13 -11.38 -8.54 13.30
C VAL A 13 -10.96 -7.08 13.06
N LEU A 14 -9.67 -6.82 12.77
CA LEU A 14 -9.19 -5.49 12.38
C LEU A 14 -9.58 -5.10 10.95
N LEU A 15 -9.85 -6.05 10.06
CA LEU A 15 -10.36 -5.84 8.70
C LEU A 15 -11.88 -5.59 8.68
N LEU A 16 -12.63 -6.12 9.66
CA LEU A 16 -14.09 -6.03 9.73
C LEU A 16 -14.64 -4.71 10.31
N ARG A 17 -13.79 -3.80 10.80
CA ARG A 17 -14.27 -2.53 11.35
C ARG A 17 -14.59 -1.56 10.19
N PRO A 18 -15.78 -0.98 10.07
CA PRO A 18 -16.03 0.00 9.02
C PRO A 18 -15.09 1.22 9.22
N PRO A 19 -14.60 1.86 8.14
CA PRO A 19 -13.88 3.12 8.26
C PRO A 19 -14.73 4.10 9.06
N GLY A 20 -14.12 4.76 10.05
CA GLY A 20 -14.81 5.76 10.85
C GLY A 20 -15.29 6.88 9.92
N ALA A 21 -16.61 7.09 9.88
CA ALA A 21 -17.22 8.08 8.99
C ALA A 21 -16.56 9.45 9.15
N ALA A 22 -16.10 10.02 8.04
CA ALA A 22 -15.54 11.36 8.00
C ALA A 22 -16.63 12.39 8.38
N CYS A 23 -16.46 13.06 9.50
CA CYS A 23 -17.31 14.17 9.91
C CYS A 23 -16.93 15.44 9.14
N ALA A 24 -17.49 15.61 7.93
CA ALA A 24 -17.98 16.86 7.34
C ALA A 24 -18.21 16.66 5.83
N PRO A 25 -19.39 17.02 5.28
CA PRO A 25 -19.58 17.01 3.84
C PRO A 25 -18.57 17.96 3.18
N ASN A 26 -17.63 17.39 2.43
CA ASN A 26 -16.59 18.15 1.76
C ASN A 26 -17.26 19.04 0.70
N SER A 27 -16.71 20.24 0.43
CA SER A 27 -17.20 21.08 -0.67
C SER A 27 -17.17 20.36 -2.03
N VAL A 28 -16.36 19.29 -2.10
CA VAL A 28 -16.21 18.35 -3.20
C VAL A 28 -17.38 17.33 -3.30
N ASP A 29 -18.09 17.05 -2.21
CA ASP A 29 -19.22 16.09 -2.16
C ASP A 29 -20.60 16.74 -2.28
N ARG A 30 -20.68 18.07 -2.51
CA ARG A 30 -21.95 18.68 -2.93
C ARG A 30 -22.43 17.98 -4.19
N ARG A 31 -23.55 17.26 -4.06
CA ARG A 31 -24.08 16.35 -5.07
C ARG A 31 -24.20 17.01 -6.44
N VAL A 32 -23.57 16.38 -7.43
CA VAL A 32 -23.74 16.65 -8.88
C VAL A 32 -25.20 16.46 -9.33
N SER A 33 -26.03 15.78 -8.52
CA SER A 33 -27.47 15.63 -8.74
C SER A 33 -28.26 16.96 -8.71
N ALA A 34 -27.62 18.09 -8.36
CA ALA A 34 -28.23 19.40 -8.46
C ALA A 34 -28.14 20.00 -9.87
N ILE A 35 -27.38 19.40 -10.81
CA ILE A 35 -27.26 19.89 -12.18
C ILE A 35 -28.40 19.28 -13.03
N PRO A 36 -29.31 20.09 -13.59
CA PRO A 36 -30.38 19.61 -14.47
C PRO A 36 -29.84 18.85 -15.67
N ALA A 37 -30.48 17.75 -16.07
CA ALA A 37 -30.09 16.94 -17.23
C ALA A 37 -29.93 17.76 -18.52
N ARG A 38 -30.76 18.80 -18.70
CA ARG A 38 -30.65 19.74 -19.81
C ARG A 38 -29.28 20.43 -19.83
N ILE A 39 -28.79 20.91 -18.67
CA ILE A 39 -27.51 21.60 -18.56
C ILE A 39 -26.35 20.63 -18.82
N LEU A 40 -26.44 19.38 -18.39
CA LEU A 40 -25.42 18.35 -18.69
C LEU A 40 -25.29 18.06 -20.20
N LEU A 41 -26.40 18.12 -20.95
CA LEU A 41 -26.42 17.81 -22.38
C LEU A 41 -26.12 19.01 -23.27
N THR A 42 -26.35 20.24 -22.80
CA THR A 42 -26.22 21.45 -23.63
C THR A 42 -25.06 22.35 -23.23
N ALA A 43 -24.54 22.25 -22.01
CA ALA A 43 -23.42 23.08 -21.59
C ALA A 43 -22.09 22.48 -22.08
N PRO A 44 -21.14 23.30 -22.55
CA PRO A 44 -19.80 22.84 -22.84
C PRO A 44 -19.11 22.31 -21.57
N PHE A 45 -18.26 21.30 -21.73
CA PHE A 45 -17.61 20.57 -20.63
C PHE A 45 -16.92 21.49 -19.61
N ASP A 46 -16.31 22.58 -20.07
CA ASP A 46 -15.58 23.55 -19.24
C ASP A 46 -16.48 24.29 -18.23
N HIS A 47 -17.79 24.32 -18.48
CA HIS A 47 -18.80 24.90 -17.59
C HIS A 47 -19.38 23.89 -16.60
N LEU A 48 -19.19 22.59 -16.84
CA LEU A 48 -19.63 21.52 -15.93
C LEU A 48 -18.57 21.20 -14.87
N ILE A 49 -17.31 21.61 -15.09
CA ILE A 49 -16.22 21.45 -14.13
C ILE A 49 -16.15 22.66 -13.19
N ASP A 50 -16.12 22.38 -11.89
CA ASP A 50 -15.78 23.38 -10.89
C ASP A 50 -14.31 23.81 -11.06
N ARG A 51 -14.10 25.05 -11.53
CA ARG A 51 -12.76 25.64 -11.74
C ARG A 51 -11.88 25.56 -10.49
N ARG A 52 -12.46 25.59 -9.29
CA ARG A 52 -11.69 25.43 -8.03
C ARG A 52 -11.15 24.01 -7.88
N ARG A 53 -11.94 22.99 -8.24
CA ARG A 53 -11.48 21.59 -8.24
C ARG A 53 -10.42 21.34 -9.29
N GLN A 54 -10.55 21.94 -10.47
CA GLN A 54 -9.54 21.84 -11.52
C GLN A 54 -8.22 22.51 -11.08
N ALA A 55 -8.28 23.69 -10.46
CA ALA A 55 -7.10 24.34 -9.91
C ALA A 55 -6.44 23.52 -8.78
N ALA A 56 -7.24 22.89 -7.91
CA ALA A 56 -6.75 22.01 -6.85
C ALA A 56 -6.08 20.74 -7.42
N SER A 57 -6.69 20.09 -8.41
CA SER A 57 -6.12 18.89 -9.05
C SER A 57 -4.83 19.21 -9.82
N HIS A 58 -4.74 20.37 -10.47
CA HIS A 58 -3.49 20.83 -11.08
C HIS A 58 -2.39 21.09 -10.05
N ARG A 59 -2.72 21.60 -8.86
CA ARG A 59 -1.77 21.75 -7.76
C ARG A 59 -1.33 20.39 -7.23
N LEU A 60 -2.25 19.46 -7.00
CA LEU A 60 -1.97 18.11 -6.53
C LEU A 60 -1.01 17.37 -7.46
N ARG A 61 -1.23 17.46 -8.79
CA ARG A 61 -0.35 16.84 -9.81
C ARG A 61 1.12 17.26 -9.71
N ARG A 62 1.43 18.44 -9.17
CA ARG A 62 2.81 18.88 -8.97
C ARG A 62 3.52 18.14 -7.83
N TYR A 63 2.76 17.68 -6.84
CA TYR A 63 3.28 16.96 -5.67
C TYR A 63 3.23 15.44 -5.84
N ASP A 64 2.28 14.94 -6.62
CA ASP A 64 2.06 13.50 -6.81
C ASP A 64 3.31 12.78 -7.34
N ARG A 65 3.93 13.30 -8.41
CA ARG A 65 5.15 12.71 -9.00
C ARG A 65 6.35 12.67 -8.03
N PRO A 66 6.77 13.78 -7.40
CA PRO A 66 7.92 13.73 -6.49
C PRO A 66 7.64 12.89 -5.25
N ILE A 67 6.40 12.86 -4.74
CA ILE A 67 6.02 12.00 -3.60
C ILE A 67 6.08 10.53 -4.00
N PHE A 68 5.58 10.17 -5.19
CA PHE A 68 5.70 8.81 -5.72
C PHE A 68 7.18 8.37 -5.85
N ILE A 69 8.04 9.26 -6.38
CA ILE A 69 9.48 8.98 -6.49
C ILE A 69 10.09 8.80 -5.10
N ALA A 70 9.77 9.67 -4.13
CA ALA A 70 10.25 9.53 -2.75
C ALA A 70 9.77 8.22 -2.11
N TRP A 71 8.51 7.83 -2.36
CA TRP A 71 7.94 6.57 -1.92
C TRP A 71 8.70 5.37 -2.50
N ALA A 72 8.95 5.35 -3.81
CA ALA A 72 9.71 4.27 -4.45
C ALA A 72 11.16 4.21 -3.94
N LEU A 73 11.85 5.36 -3.87
CA LEU A 73 13.23 5.45 -3.37
C LEU A 73 13.35 4.98 -1.93
N SER A 74 12.39 5.33 -1.07
CA SER A 74 12.41 4.92 0.33
C SER A 74 12.38 3.39 0.48
N GLN A 75 11.59 2.69 -0.33
CA GLN A 75 11.57 1.22 -0.35
C GLN A 75 12.88 0.63 -0.86
N ILE A 76 13.41 1.18 -1.95
CA ILE A 76 14.69 0.74 -2.53
C ILE A 76 15.81 0.88 -1.49
N ILE A 77 15.89 2.04 -0.83
CA ILE A 77 16.88 2.30 0.22
C ILE A 77 16.67 1.34 1.40
N GLY A 78 15.43 1.16 1.86
CA GLY A 78 15.12 0.24 2.97
C GLY A 78 15.56 -1.19 2.68
N LEU A 79 15.24 -1.71 1.49
CA LEU A 79 15.67 -3.03 1.05
C LEU A 79 17.20 -3.10 0.84
N PHE A 80 17.81 -2.06 0.28
CA PHE A 80 19.26 -1.99 0.07
C PHE A 80 20.03 -2.02 1.40
N VAL A 81 19.55 -1.32 2.43
CA VAL A 81 20.15 -1.35 3.77
C VAL A 81 20.03 -2.74 4.39
N VAL A 82 18.87 -3.39 4.27
CA VAL A 82 18.66 -4.76 4.77
C VAL A 82 19.51 -5.78 4.03
N TRP A 83 19.72 -5.58 2.73
CA TRP A 83 20.60 -6.41 1.91
C TRP A 83 22.07 -6.20 2.25
N SER A 84 22.57 -4.97 2.18
CA SER A 84 23.99 -4.63 2.37
C SER A 84 24.48 -4.90 3.79
N GLY A 85 23.61 -4.76 4.79
CA GLY A 85 23.91 -5.11 6.18
C GLY A 85 23.87 -6.61 6.51
N GLY A 86 23.52 -7.47 5.55
CA GLY A 86 23.35 -8.92 5.78
C GLY A 86 22.16 -9.29 6.67
N TYR A 87 21.30 -8.31 7.02
CA TYR A 87 20.09 -8.54 7.81
C TYR A 87 19.11 -9.46 7.09
N ALA A 88 19.04 -9.40 5.76
CA ALA A 88 18.25 -10.33 4.95
C ALA A 88 18.64 -11.80 5.21
N ALA A 89 19.93 -12.10 5.23
CA ALA A 89 20.43 -13.46 5.50
C ALA A 89 20.10 -13.89 6.93
N ARG A 90 20.34 -13.02 7.92
CA ARG A 90 20.01 -13.28 9.33
C ARG A 90 18.51 -13.53 9.53
N LEU A 91 17.66 -12.75 8.86
CA LEU A 91 16.21 -12.89 8.92
C LEU A 91 15.75 -14.22 8.32
N ARG A 92 16.28 -14.58 7.14
CA ARG A 92 16.03 -15.87 6.49
C ARG A 92 16.43 -17.03 7.39
N ASP A 93 17.61 -16.96 8.00
CA ASP A 93 18.10 -18.01 8.88
C ASP A 93 17.28 -18.12 10.17
N ALA A 94 16.85 -16.99 10.75
CA ALA A 94 15.96 -16.97 11.90
C ALA A 94 14.61 -17.64 11.59
N VAL A 95 14.04 -17.39 10.41
CA VAL A 95 12.81 -18.04 9.95
C VAL A 95 13.03 -19.54 9.75
N ARG A 96 14.15 -19.94 9.11
CA ARG A 96 14.51 -21.35 8.91
C ARG A 96 14.65 -22.13 10.21
N ARG A 97 15.19 -21.52 11.27
CA ARG A 97 15.30 -22.16 12.59
C ARG A 97 13.94 -22.48 13.22
N ARG A 98 12.90 -21.70 12.90
CA ARG A 98 11.54 -21.86 13.45
C ARG A 98 10.61 -22.68 12.57
N VAL A 99 10.83 -22.69 11.26
CA VAL A 99 9.92 -23.28 10.27
C VAL A 99 10.66 -24.32 9.45
N ARG A 100 10.23 -25.58 9.55
CA ARG A 100 10.83 -26.70 8.81
C ARG A 100 10.43 -26.77 7.34
N ASN A 101 9.25 -26.25 6.98
CA ASN A 101 8.74 -26.33 5.61
C ASN A 101 9.38 -25.24 4.72
N THR A 102 10.10 -25.65 3.68
CA THR A 102 10.79 -24.77 2.72
C THR A 102 9.85 -23.76 2.04
N LEU A 103 8.62 -24.15 1.68
CA LEU A 103 7.65 -23.24 1.09
C LEU A 103 7.19 -22.17 2.09
N ALA A 104 6.93 -22.59 3.32
CA ALA A 104 6.55 -21.65 4.38
C ALA A 104 7.69 -20.67 4.72
N VAL A 105 8.95 -21.14 4.68
CA VAL A 105 10.11 -20.24 4.83
C VAL A 105 10.14 -19.18 3.73
N ARG A 106 9.93 -19.56 2.47
CA ARG A 106 9.92 -18.64 1.32
C ARG A 106 8.77 -17.64 1.41
N PHE A 107 7.59 -18.11 1.77
CA PHE A 107 6.41 -17.26 2.01
C PHE A 107 6.67 -16.24 3.11
N ILE A 108 7.08 -16.69 4.30
CA ILE A 108 7.31 -15.81 5.46
C ILE A 108 8.43 -14.83 5.16
N PHE A 109 9.51 -15.27 4.52
CA PHE A 109 10.61 -14.39 4.16
C PHE A 109 10.19 -13.32 3.15
N GLY A 110 9.45 -13.69 2.09
CA GLY A 110 8.88 -12.74 1.14
C GLY A 110 7.96 -11.72 1.81
N ALA A 111 7.04 -12.18 2.65
CA ALA A 111 6.14 -11.33 3.42
C ALA A 111 6.88 -10.35 4.33
N LEU A 112 7.92 -10.80 5.04
CA LEU A 112 8.72 -9.96 5.91
C LEU A 112 9.49 -8.88 5.13
N LEU A 113 10.01 -9.20 3.94
CA LEU A 113 10.64 -8.19 3.08
C LEU A 113 9.64 -7.15 2.60
N THR A 114 8.40 -7.54 2.30
CA THR A 114 7.34 -6.58 1.98
C THR A 114 7.02 -5.67 3.16
N TYR A 115 7.00 -6.18 4.39
CA TYR A 115 6.85 -5.33 5.58
C TYR A 115 8.00 -4.36 5.77
N VAL A 116 9.25 -4.78 5.50
CA VAL A 116 10.40 -3.86 5.52
C VAL A 116 10.20 -2.72 4.52
N ALA A 117 9.78 -3.03 3.29
CA ALA A 117 9.49 -2.03 2.27
C ALA A 117 8.34 -1.10 2.71
N ALA A 118 7.24 -1.66 3.25
CA ALA A 118 6.11 -0.89 3.74
C ALA A 118 6.54 0.09 4.86
N ILE A 119 7.33 -0.37 5.83
CA ILE A 119 7.87 0.47 6.92
C ILE A 119 8.76 1.57 6.35
N ALA A 120 9.64 1.24 5.41
CA ALA A 120 10.52 2.22 4.76
C ALA A 120 9.72 3.28 3.99
N SER A 121 8.53 2.94 3.48
CA SER A 121 7.64 3.85 2.75
C SER A 121 6.83 4.81 3.62
N ILE A 122 6.76 4.58 4.95
CA ILE A 122 5.95 5.37 5.87
C ILE A 122 6.20 6.89 5.75
N PRO A 123 7.45 7.40 5.68
CA PRO A 123 7.70 8.84 5.60
C PRO A 123 7.09 9.47 4.34
N ALA A 124 7.20 8.80 3.19
CA ALA A 124 6.64 9.29 1.93
C ALA A 124 5.11 9.23 1.93
N SER A 125 4.54 8.13 2.43
CA SER A 125 3.10 7.97 2.61
C SER A 125 2.51 9.02 3.57
N PHE A 126 3.24 9.35 4.64
CA PHE A 126 2.86 10.41 5.57
C PHE A 126 2.91 11.80 4.91
N ALA A 127 3.93 12.06 4.09
CA ALA A 127 4.01 13.30 3.32
C ALA A 127 2.84 13.45 2.34
N HIS A 128 2.43 12.35 1.68
CA HIS A 128 1.23 12.32 0.84
C HIS A 128 -0.03 12.71 1.63
N TRP A 129 -0.29 12.01 2.75
CA TRP A 129 -1.43 12.29 3.61
C TRP A 129 -1.45 13.74 4.13
N ARG A 130 -0.28 14.30 4.46
CA ARG A 130 -0.14 15.71 4.86
C ARG A 130 -0.51 16.69 3.75
N VAL A 131 -0.14 16.39 2.50
CA VAL A 131 -0.52 17.21 1.33
C VAL A 131 -2.03 17.15 1.10
N ASP A 132 -2.63 15.97 1.20
CA ASP A 132 -4.09 15.81 1.08
C ASP A 132 -4.84 16.57 2.18
N LEU A 133 -4.32 16.56 3.41
CA LEU A 133 -4.87 17.33 4.51
C LEU A 133 -4.78 18.84 4.25
N ALA A 134 -3.64 19.32 3.73
CA ALA A 134 -3.42 20.73 3.41
C ALA A 134 -4.31 21.23 2.26
N LEU A 135 -4.69 20.35 1.33
CA LEU A 135 -5.57 20.64 0.20
C LEU A 135 -7.07 20.45 0.54
N GLY A 136 -7.40 19.99 1.75
CA GLY A 136 -8.77 19.70 2.15
C GLY A 136 -9.38 18.50 1.41
N THR A 137 -8.55 17.64 0.82
CA THR A 137 -8.96 16.43 0.08
C THR A 137 -8.89 15.17 0.94
N ALA A 138 -8.23 15.22 2.10
CA ALA A 138 -8.18 14.10 3.03
C ALA A 138 -9.59 13.73 3.52
N LEU A 139 -10.05 12.54 3.17
CA LEU A 139 -11.32 11.97 3.62
C LEU A 139 -11.16 11.18 4.92
N GLU A 140 -9.94 10.80 5.27
CA GLU A 140 -9.66 9.90 6.39
C GLU A 140 -9.04 10.61 7.59
N THR A 141 -9.35 10.11 8.79
CA THR A 141 -8.67 10.52 10.02
C THR A 141 -7.25 9.97 10.06
N SER A 142 -6.36 10.55 10.88
CA SER A 142 -4.99 10.02 11.06
C SER A 142 -4.97 8.56 11.52
N ALA A 143 -5.91 8.17 12.37
CA ALA A 143 -6.08 6.77 12.81
C ALA A 143 -6.58 5.86 11.67
N GLY A 144 -7.46 6.39 10.80
CA GLY A 144 -7.90 5.71 9.57
C GLY A 144 -6.72 5.44 8.64
N TRP A 145 -5.93 6.47 8.36
CA TRP A 145 -4.73 6.36 7.50
C TRP A 145 -3.74 5.30 8.00
N VAL A 146 -3.42 5.28 9.30
CA VAL A 146 -2.51 4.25 9.87
C VAL A 146 -3.11 2.84 9.72
N ARG A 147 -4.41 2.71 10.00
CA ARG A 147 -5.10 1.43 9.91
C ARG A 147 -5.13 0.91 8.48
N ASP A 148 -5.53 1.75 7.53
CA ASP A 148 -5.65 1.38 6.13
C ASP A 148 -4.27 1.09 5.54
N GLY A 149 -3.25 1.86 5.95
CA GLY A 149 -1.84 1.57 5.65
C GLY A 149 -1.40 0.19 6.16
N PHE A 150 -1.75 -0.17 7.39
CA PHE A 150 -1.43 -1.49 7.95
C PHE A 150 -2.16 -2.63 7.21
N VAL A 151 -3.44 -2.42 6.89
CA VAL A 151 -4.25 -3.38 6.12
C VAL A 151 -3.62 -3.62 4.75
N ASN A 152 -3.32 -2.56 4.00
CA ASN A 152 -2.71 -2.64 2.68
C ASN A 152 -1.34 -3.32 2.74
N ALA A 153 -0.48 -2.91 3.66
CA ALA A 153 0.83 -3.54 3.85
C ALA A 153 0.73 -5.04 4.14
N THR A 154 -0.29 -5.47 4.89
CA THR A 154 -0.48 -6.88 5.18
C THR A 154 -0.99 -7.65 3.96
N VAL A 155 -1.96 -7.10 3.23
CA VAL A 155 -2.47 -7.71 2.00
C VAL A 155 -1.33 -7.89 1.00
N ASP A 156 -0.53 -6.84 0.79
CA ASP A 156 0.65 -6.88 -0.08
C ASP A 156 1.66 -7.93 0.39
N ALA A 157 1.93 -8.01 1.69
CA ALA A 157 2.85 -9.00 2.25
C ALA A 157 2.37 -10.44 2.03
N VAL A 158 1.07 -10.69 2.15
CA VAL A 158 0.49 -12.01 1.87
C VAL A 158 0.60 -12.34 0.38
N VAL A 159 0.20 -11.41 -0.49
CA VAL A 159 0.25 -11.60 -1.96
C VAL A 159 1.68 -11.85 -2.42
N VAL A 160 2.62 -10.99 -2.04
CA VAL A 160 4.05 -11.14 -2.39
C VAL A 160 4.62 -12.43 -1.81
N GLY A 161 4.27 -12.77 -0.56
CA GLY A 161 4.68 -14.04 0.05
C GLY A 161 4.25 -15.25 -0.79
N VAL A 162 2.99 -15.28 -1.26
CA VAL A 162 2.49 -16.35 -2.14
C VAL A 162 3.24 -16.37 -3.46
N VAL A 163 3.41 -15.22 -4.11
CA VAL A 163 4.11 -15.10 -5.39
C VAL A 163 5.55 -15.60 -5.28
N VAL A 164 6.29 -15.15 -4.27
CA VAL A 164 7.67 -15.60 -4.01
C VAL A 164 7.71 -17.11 -3.79
N ALA A 165 6.85 -17.64 -2.93
CA ALA A 165 6.79 -19.09 -2.68
C ALA A 165 6.49 -19.89 -3.96
N ALA A 166 5.56 -19.41 -4.80
CA ALA A 166 5.17 -20.05 -6.05
C ALA A 166 6.31 -20.01 -7.08
N ILE A 167 6.96 -18.86 -7.28
CA ILE A 167 8.10 -18.71 -8.20
C ILE A 167 9.21 -19.69 -7.81
N PHE A 168 9.60 -19.71 -6.54
CA PHE A 168 10.67 -20.60 -6.09
C PHE A 168 10.26 -22.08 -6.14
N ALA A 169 8.99 -22.42 -5.90
CA ALA A 169 8.49 -23.78 -6.08
C ALA A 169 8.56 -24.22 -7.55
N LEU A 170 8.26 -23.31 -8.47
CA LEU A 170 8.37 -23.55 -9.90
C LEU A 170 9.82 -23.73 -10.33
N VAL A 171 10.73 -22.87 -9.86
CA VAL A 171 12.17 -22.97 -10.10
C VAL A 171 12.73 -24.31 -9.63
N ASP A 172 12.34 -24.78 -8.44
CA ASP A 172 12.76 -26.10 -7.94
C ASP A 172 12.27 -27.26 -8.83
N ARG A 173 11.08 -27.12 -9.42
CA ARG A 173 10.49 -28.15 -10.29
C ARG A 173 11.10 -28.16 -11.68
N THR A 174 11.35 -26.99 -12.26
CA THR A 174 11.78 -26.91 -13.65
C THR A 174 13.26 -27.24 -13.81
N ARG A 175 14.12 -27.04 -12.79
CA ARG A 175 15.59 -27.28 -12.83
C ARG A 175 16.35 -26.61 -14.00
N LEU A 176 15.66 -25.87 -14.87
CA LEU A 176 16.16 -25.25 -16.10
C LEU A 176 16.98 -23.98 -15.86
N TRP A 177 17.14 -23.54 -14.61
CA TRP A 177 17.83 -22.29 -14.30
C TRP A 177 19.34 -22.32 -14.64
N TYR A 178 19.93 -23.51 -14.82
CA TYR A 178 21.32 -23.70 -15.22
C TYR A 178 21.56 -23.53 -16.72
N ILE A 179 20.52 -23.33 -17.54
CA ILE A 179 20.71 -23.11 -18.98
C ILE A 179 21.03 -21.63 -19.28
N TYR A 180 20.78 -20.71 -18.33
CA TYR A 180 20.95 -19.27 -18.51
C TYR A 180 21.92 -18.63 -17.51
N ALA A 181 22.57 -19.42 -16.65
CA ALA A 181 23.62 -18.98 -15.72
C ALA A 181 24.96 -19.51 -16.18
#